data_AF-X1SVF5-F1
#
_entry.id   AF-X1SVF5-F1
#
_cell.length_a   1.000
_cell.length_b   1.000
_cell.length_c   1.000
_cell.angle_alpha   90.00
_cell.angle_beta   90.00
_cell.angle_gamma   90.00
#
_symmetry.space_group_name_H-M   'P 1'
#
loop_
_entity.id
_entity.type
_entity.pdbx_description
1 polymer ?
#
loop_
_entity_poly.entity_id
_entity_poly.type
_entity_poly.pdbx_seq_one_letter_code
_entity_poly.pdbx_strand_id
1 'polypeptide(L)'
;YGDSDRQVVENARLNLAYKYFLGLAVDAEVPDYTTVSYFRVQRLGEDKFRLVLEQIVRQCIDKGLVNGNRQIIDSTHVRANITLSSITGLVRKCRENVLKTIEKEDTRIAERLGLRELAKAEKVKFASTEEGLQKELEAAGQLLDSVTAELRAKKISPTSDLQKDRGLLEKAVADREKGAKDKLLSPVDPDARLGKKASTTWPGYKVHIVIEEETGIITGVETTPANATDGSQLKPMLKEQEEAHSIKPKELSGDKAYDWGENLESLANNQIIANISL
;
A
#
# COMPACT_ATOMS: atom_id res chain seq x y z
N TYR A 1 -18.80 2.15 -10.54
CA TYR A 1 -17.85 1.91 -9.44
C TYR A 1 -16.83 3.03 -9.45
N GLY A 2 -16.65 3.74 -8.33
CA GLY A 2 -15.80 4.93 -8.26
C GLY A 2 -16.31 6.05 -7.35
N ASP A 3 -17.44 5.85 -6.67
CA ASP A 3 -17.97 6.84 -5.73
C ASP A 3 -17.06 6.97 -4.51
N SER A 4 -16.72 8.21 -4.16
CA SER A 4 -16.15 8.54 -2.84
C SER A 4 -17.16 8.25 -1.73
N ASP A 5 -16.71 8.14 -0.47
CA ASP A 5 -17.62 7.95 0.67
C ASP A 5 -18.75 8.98 0.74
N ARG A 6 -18.44 10.23 0.34
CA ARG A 6 -19.43 11.30 0.24
C ARG A 6 -20.51 10.97 -0.78
N GLN A 7 -20.10 10.54 -1.98
CA GLN A 7 -21.02 10.17 -3.05
C GLN A 7 -21.81 8.91 -2.70
N VAL A 8 -21.20 7.91 -2.05
CA VAL A 8 -21.91 6.71 -1.58
C VAL A 8 -23.01 7.10 -0.59
N VAL A 9 -22.69 7.95 0.40
CA VAL A 9 -23.66 8.43 1.38
C VAL A 9 -24.75 9.30 0.73
N GLU A 10 -24.38 10.17 -0.22
CA GLU A 10 -25.33 10.98 -0.97
C GLU A 10 -26.28 10.11 -1.81
N ASN A 11 -25.75 9.11 -2.53
CA ASN A 11 -26.55 8.14 -3.26
C ASN A 11 -27.45 7.33 -2.32
N ALA A 12 -26.96 6.92 -1.15
CA ALA A 12 -27.79 6.25 -0.15
C ALA A 12 -28.91 7.15 0.42
N ARG A 13 -28.74 8.49 0.42
CA ARG A 13 -29.78 9.46 0.80
C ARG A 13 -30.82 9.63 -0.29
N LEU A 14 -30.36 9.84 -1.53
CA LEU A 14 -31.19 10.39 -2.60
C LEU A 14 -31.69 9.34 -3.60
N ASN A 15 -31.02 8.18 -3.70
CA ASN A 15 -31.31 7.16 -4.70
C ASN A 15 -32.07 5.97 -4.11
N LEU A 16 -33.29 5.74 -4.62
CA LEU A 16 -34.14 4.63 -4.20
C LEU A 16 -33.50 3.25 -4.41
N ALA A 17 -32.71 3.07 -5.47
CA ALA A 17 -32.04 1.79 -5.73
C ALA A 17 -31.01 1.46 -4.64
N TYR A 18 -30.28 2.46 -4.15
CA TYR A 18 -29.34 2.30 -3.04
C TYR A 18 -30.08 1.98 -1.74
N LYS A 19 -31.17 2.69 -1.45
CA LYS A 19 -32.00 2.41 -0.26
C LYS A 19 -32.58 1.01 -0.28
N TYR A 20 -33.12 0.58 -1.42
CA TYR A 20 -33.62 -0.79 -1.59
C TYR A 20 -32.52 -1.83 -1.36
N PHE A 21 -31.35 -1.64 -1.98
CA PHE A 21 -30.21 -2.55 -1.82
C PHE A 21 -29.74 -2.64 -0.36
N LEU A 22 -29.69 -1.50 0.35
CA LEU A 22 -29.29 -1.43 1.75
C LEU A 22 -30.40 -1.86 2.73
N GLY A 23 -31.60 -2.19 2.23
CA GLY A 23 -32.76 -2.52 3.07
C GLY A 23 -33.27 -1.34 3.92
N LEU A 24 -33.04 -0.11 3.47
CA LEU A 24 -33.44 1.13 4.15
C LEU A 24 -34.80 1.61 3.66
N ALA A 25 -35.59 2.17 4.58
CA ALA A 25 -36.81 2.90 4.21
C ALA A 25 -36.49 4.16 3.40
N VAL A 26 -37.47 4.64 2.63
CA VAL A 26 -37.34 5.82 1.76
C VAL A 26 -36.90 7.06 2.56
N ASP A 27 -37.46 7.23 3.75
CA ASP A 27 -37.20 8.33 4.69
C ASP A 27 -36.10 8.03 5.71
N ALA A 28 -35.52 6.83 5.70
CA ALA A 28 -34.46 6.47 6.64
C ALA A 28 -33.24 7.39 6.50
N GLU A 29 -32.73 7.85 7.64
CA GLU A 29 -31.45 8.55 7.71
C GLU A 29 -30.29 7.60 7.41
N VAL A 30 -29.18 8.16 6.93
CA VAL A 30 -27.95 7.41 6.68
C VAL A 30 -26.79 8.10 7.41
N PRO A 31 -25.78 7.33 7.86
CA PRO A 31 -24.64 7.89 8.56
C PRO A 31 -23.89 8.94 7.73
N ASP A 32 -23.16 9.82 8.41
CA ASP A 32 -22.26 10.73 7.73
C ASP A 32 -21.09 9.98 7.07
N TYR A 33 -20.57 10.50 5.96
CA TYR A 33 -19.46 9.89 5.22
C TYR A 33 -18.20 9.73 6.09
N THR A 34 -17.99 10.62 7.06
CA THR A 34 -16.88 10.51 8.02
C THR A 34 -17.02 9.28 8.92
N THR A 35 -18.25 8.87 9.24
CA THR A 35 -18.52 7.67 10.03
C THR A 35 -18.17 6.41 9.24
N VAL A 36 -18.50 6.37 7.95
CA VAL A 36 -18.12 5.26 7.05
C VAL A 36 -16.60 5.16 6.94
N SER A 37 -15.92 6.28 6.71
CA SER A 37 -14.46 6.34 6.61
C SER A 37 -13.77 5.90 7.92
N TYR A 38 -14.21 6.46 9.04
CA TYR A 38 -13.70 6.11 10.37
C TYR A 38 -13.94 4.64 10.71
N PHE A 39 -15.11 4.09 10.38
CA PHE A 39 -15.42 2.69 10.59
C PHE A 39 -14.46 1.76 9.84
N ARG A 40 -14.19 2.02 8.55
CA ARG A 40 -13.25 1.19 7.80
C ARG A 40 -11.83 1.23 8.37
N VAL A 41 -11.33 2.44 8.67
CA VAL A 41 -9.95 2.62 9.14
C VAL A 41 -9.76 2.13 10.58
N GLN A 42 -10.68 2.44 11.49
CA GLN A 42 -10.49 2.24 12.94
C GLN A 42 -11.18 0.99 13.50
N ARG A 43 -12.22 0.48 12.83
CA ARG A 43 -13.01 -0.66 13.34
C ARG A 43 -12.80 -1.93 12.56
N LEU A 44 -12.79 -1.86 11.22
CA LEU A 44 -12.50 -3.03 10.40
C LEU A 44 -11.00 -3.32 10.41
N GLY A 45 -10.18 -2.40 9.91
CA GLY A 45 -8.80 -2.72 9.57
C GLY A 45 -8.72 -3.72 8.42
N GLU A 46 -7.51 -4.09 8.03
CA GLU A 46 -7.27 -5.00 6.90
C GLU A 46 -7.83 -6.39 7.16
N ASP A 47 -7.48 -7.00 8.30
CA ASP A 47 -7.86 -8.38 8.64
C ASP A 47 -9.38 -8.60 8.59
N LYS A 48 -10.17 -7.69 9.16
CA LYS A 48 -11.64 -7.85 9.14
C LYS A 48 -12.23 -7.55 7.78
N PHE A 49 -11.60 -6.68 6.99
CA PHE A 49 -12.04 -6.45 5.61
C PHE A 49 -11.82 -7.70 4.76
N ARG A 50 -10.68 -8.39 4.96
CA ARG A 50 -10.42 -9.70 4.35
C ARG A 50 -11.46 -10.73 4.78
N LEU A 51 -11.79 -10.84 6.07
CA LEU A 51 -12.86 -11.72 6.55
C LEU A 51 -14.24 -11.43 5.93
N VAL A 52 -14.56 -10.15 5.67
CA VAL A 52 -15.81 -9.78 4.99
C VAL A 52 -15.82 -10.29 3.54
N LEU A 53 -14.72 -10.11 2.80
CA LEU A 53 -14.60 -10.67 1.45
C LEU A 53 -14.73 -12.19 1.48
N GLU A 54 -14.02 -12.85 2.39
CA GLU A 54 -14.05 -14.31 2.51
C GLU A 54 -15.47 -14.82 2.78
N GLN A 55 -16.22 -14.13 3.64
CA GLN A 55 -17.60 -14.49 3.95
C GLN A 55 -18.56 -14.23 2.78
N ILE A 56 -18.28 -13.24 1.94
CA ILE A 56 -19.03 -13.02 0.69
C ILE A 56 -18.78 -14.17 -0.28
N VAL A 57 -17.50 -14.53 -0.50
CA VAL A 57 -17.12 -15.64 -1.39
C VAL A 57 -17.72 -16.95 -0.91
N ARG A 58 -17.68 -17.22 0.40
CA ARG A 58 -18.30 -18.42 0.98
C ARG A 58 -19.81 -18.51 0.70
N GLN A 59 -20.54 -17.40 0.83
CA GLN A 59 -21.96 -17.37 0.48
C GLN A 59 -22.20 -17.60 -1.03
N CYS A 60 -21.28 -17.15 -1.88
CA CYS A 60 -21.34 -17.43 -3.31
C CYS A 60 -21.09 -18.91 -3.61
N ILE A 61 -20.16 -19.57 -2.90
CA ILE A 61 -19.93 -21.01 -2.98
C ILE A 61 -21.17 -21.78 -2.54
N ASP A 62 -21.75 -21.45 -1.38
CA ASP A 62 -22.94 -22.11 -0.83
C ASP A 62 -24.15 -22.00 -1.77
N LYS A 63 -24.21 -20.93 -2.58
CA LYS A 63 -25.25 -20.69 -3.59
C LYS A 63 -24.90 -21.25 -4.99
N GLY A 64 -23.74 -21.89 -5.16
CA GLY A 64 -23.28 -22.44 -6.43
C GLY A 64 -22.87 -21.39 -7.47
N LEU A 65 -22.61 -20.15 -7.05
CA LEU A 65 -22.11 -19.07 -7.93
C LEU A 65 -20.59 -19.12 -8.12
N VAL A 66 -19.89 -19.83 -7.23
CA VAL A 66 -18.45 -20.10 -7.33
C VAL A 66 -18.29 -21.60 -7.21
N ASN A 67 -17.79 -22.25 -8.26
CA ASN A 67 -17.55 -23.68 -8.27
C ASN A 67 -16.06 -24.02 -8.16
N GLY A 68 -15.18 -23.03 -8.32
CA GLY A 68 -13.75 -23.16 -8.14
C GLY A 68 -13.04 -23.89 -9.27
N ASN A 69 -13.70 -24.23 -10.38
CA ASN A 69 -13.08 -25.05 -11.43
C ASN A 69 -12.11 -24.25 -12.29
N ARG A 70 -12.50 -23.04 -12.71
CA ARG A 70 -11.72 -22.21 -13.63
C ARG A 70 -11.45 -20.86 -13.00
N GLN A 71 -10.19 -20.60 -12.72
CA GLN A 71 -9.75 -19.34 -12.11
C GLN A 71 -8.92 -18.54 -13.11
N ILE A 72 -9.02 -17.22 -13.04
CA ILE A 72 -8.17 -16.29 -13.79
C ILE A 72 -7.40 -15.46 -12.77
N ILE A 73 -6.08 -15.32 -12.97
CA ILE A 73 -5.22 -14.43 -12.20
C ILE A 73 -4.72 -13.29 -13.07
N ASP A 74 -4.85 -12.05 -12.58
CA ASP A 74 -4.31 -10.85 -13.22
C ASP A 74 -3.94 -9.81 -12.16
N SER A 75 -3.12 -8.83 -12.56
CA SER A 75 -2.79 -7.69 -11.70
C SER A 75 -3.13 -6.35 -12.34
N THR A 76 -3.65 -5.43 -11.52
CA THR A 76 -3.93 -4.05 -11.92
C THR A 76 -3.14 -3.07 -11.09
N HIS A 77 -2.82 -1.91 -11.66
CA HIS A 77 -2.03 -0.90 -10.98
C HIS A 77 -2.92 0.09 -10.23
N VAL A 78 -2.55 0.42 -9.00
CA VAL A 78 -3.22 1.42 -8.18
C VAL A 78 -2.23 2.54 -7.88
N ARG A 79 -2.64 3.79 -8.18
CA ARG A 79 -1.81 4.96 -7.91
C ARG A 79 -1.92 5.34 -6.44
N ALA A 80 -0.78 5.50 -5.77
CA ALA A 80 -0.74 6.04 -4.43
C ALA A 80 -1.07 7.54 -4.47
N ASN A 81 -1.81 8.01 -3.46
CA ASN A 81 -2.13 9.43 -3.31
C ASN A 81 -0.96 10.17 -2.64
N ILE A 82 0.16 10.27 -3.36
CA ILE A 82 1.40 10.90 -2.88
C ILE A 82 1.90 11.97 -3.85
N THR A 83 2.59 12.96 -3.29
CA THR A 83 3.38 13.91 -4.08
C THR A 83 4.80 13.39 -4.22
N LEU A 84 5.27 13.19 -5.46
CA LEU A 84 6.65 12.81 -5.72
C LEU A 84 7.58 14.01 -5.55
N SER A 85 8.65 13.82 -4.79
CA SER A 85 9.74 14.79 -4.62
C SER A 85 11.05 14.23 -5.19
N SER A 86 12.01 15.11 -5.46
CA SER A 86 13.40 14.69 -5.68
C SER A 86 13.95 13.97 -4.44
N ILE A 87 15.05 13.23 -4.58
CA ILE A 87 15.74 12.58 -3.44
C ILE A 87 16.08 13.61 -2.35
N THR A 88 16.59 14.78 -2.74
CA THR A 88 16.85 15.89 -1.81
C THR A 88 15.59 16.31 -1.06
N GLY A 89 14.46 16.47 -1.77
CA GLY A 89 13.18 16.81 -1.14
C GLY A 89 12.66 15.72 -0.21
N LEU A 90 12.86 14.45 -0.56
CA LEU A 90 12.47 13.29 0.23
C LEU A 90 13.26 13.21 1.54
N VAL A 91 14.59 13.29 1.46
CA VAL A 91 15.48 13.30 2.64
C VAL A 91 15.13 14.47 3.55
N ARG A 92 14.95 15.67 2.99
CA ARG A 92 14.54 16.85 3.75
C ARG A 92 13.21 16.66 4.45
N LYS A 93 12.23 16.04 3.79
CA LYS A 93 10.92 15.74 4.38
C LYS A 93 11.03 14.73 5.52
N CYS A 94 11.86 13.70 5.37
CA CYS A 94 12.09 12.72 6.43
C CYS A 94 12.80 13.35 7.65
N ARG A 95 13.77 14.24 7.43
CA ARG A 95 14.41 15.01 8.52
C ARG A 95 13.40 15.90 9.25
N GLU A 96 12.53 16.58 8.51
CA GLU A 96 11.46 17.41 9.09
C GLU A 96 10.53 16.56 9.98
N ASN A 97 10.14 15.36 9.53
CA ASN A 97 9.30 14.46 10.31
C ASN A 97 9.97 14.03 11.62
N VAL A 98 11.23 13.60 11.58
CA VAL A 98 12.00 13.24 12.79
C VAL A 98 12.02 14.40 13.79
N LEU A 99 12.35 15.60 13.33
CA LEU A 99 12.42 16.78 14.19
C LEU A 99 11.05 17.16 14.77
N LYS A 100 9.96 17.05 14.00
CA LYS A 100 8.59 17.26 14.48
C LYS A 100 8.15 16.21 15.50
N THR A 101 8.58 14.97 15.34
CA THR A 101 8.28 13.92 16.30
C THR A 101 9.02 14.14 17.61
N ILE A 102 10.27 14.61 17.57
CA ILE A 102 11.02 15.05 18.75
C ILE A 102 10.38 16.29 19.39
N GLU A 103 9.91 17.25 18.58
CA GLU A 103 9.27 18.48 19.06
C GLU A 103 8.05 18.21 19.94
N LYS A 104 7.29 17.14 19.65
CA LYS A 104 6.16 16.69 20.48
C LYS A 104 6.58 16.24 21.87
N GLU A 105 7.82 15.77 22.04
CA GLU A 105 8.38 15.33 23.32
C GLU A 105 9.16 16.46 24.01
N ASP A 106 10.13 17.06 23.32
CA ASP A 106 10.93 18.18 23.81
C ASP A 106 11.27 19.17 22.67
N THR A 107 10.60 20.33 22.72
CA THR A 107 10.80 21.43 21.77
C THR A 107 12.23 21.97 21.78
N ARG A 108 12.90 22.03 22.94
CA ARG A 108 14.26 22.59 23.04
C ARG A 108 15.28 21.69 22.37
N ILE A 109 15.11 20.37 22.50
CA ILE A 109 15.96 19.40 21.82
C ILE A 109 15.73 19.48 20.31
N ALA A 110 14.48 19.50 19.85
CA ALA A 110 14.18 19.66 18.42
C ALA A 110 14.77 20.94 17.81
N GLU A 111 14.70 22.07 18.54
CA GLU A 111 15.32 23.32 18.11
C GLU A 111 16.85 23.24 18.04
N ARG A 112 17.50 22.62 19.04
CA ARG A 112 18.97 22.39 19.04
C ARG A 112 19.42 21.49 17.89
N LEU A 113 18.58 20.53 17.49
CA LEU A 113 18.85 19.59 16.40
C LEU A 113 18.56 20.19 15.00
N GLY A 114 18.15 21.46 14.92
CA GLY A 114 18.06 22.20 13.66
C GLY A 114 16.64 22.40 13.11
N LEU A 115 15.57 22.20 13.91
CA LEU A 115 14.19 22.44 13.46
C LEU A 115 13.97 23.87 12.97
N ARG A 116 14.53 24.87 13.67
CA ARG A 116 14.42 26.30 13.27
C ARG A 116 15.16 26.61 11.97
N GLU A 117 16.32 25.99 11.77
CA GLU A 117 17.12 26.18 10.55
C GLU A 117 16.40 25.57 9.34
N LEU A 118 15.84 24.37 9.50
CA LEU A 118 15.09 23.69 8.44
C LEU A 118 13.82 24.45 8.07
N ALA A 119 13.12 25.04 9.05
CA ALA A 119 11.93 25.85 8.84
C ALA A 119 12.21 27.20 8.16
N LYS A 120 13.37 27.82 8.45
CA LYS A 120 13.81 29.09 7.83
C LYS A 120 14.45 28.91 6.46
N ALA A 121 15.04 27.74 6.20
CA ALA A 121 15.61 27.43 4.91
C ALA A 121 14.52 27.48 3.83
N GLU A 122 14.74 28.24 2.76
CA GLU A 122 13.78 28.37 1.67
C GLU A 122 13.34 26.98 1.18
N LYS A 123 12.05 26.87 0.80
CA LYS A 123 11.57 25.68 0.10
C LYS A 123 12.41 25.59 -1.17
N VAL A 124 13.34 24.64 -1.21
CA VAL A 124 14.22 24.43 -2.36
C VAL A 124 13.33 24.10 -3.55
N LYS A 125 12.97 25.13 -4.32
CA LYS A 125 12.34 24.99 -5.63
C LYS A 125 13.44 24.46 -6.53
N PHE A 126 13.46 23.16 -6.75
CA PHE A 126 14.13 22.55 -7.90
C PHE A 126 15.61 22.89 -8.12
N ALA A 127 16.44 22.94 -7.08
CA ALA A 127 17.89 22.87 -7.25
C ALA A 127 18.37 21.45 -6.98
N SER A 128 18.16 20.58 -7.97
CA SER A 128 18.82 19.29 -8.12
C SER A 128 20.30 19.49 -8.49
N THR A 129 21.07 20.16 -7.64
CA THR A 129 22.53 20.14 -7.74
C THR A 129 23.06 19.01 -6.89
N GLU A 130 24.06 18.29 -7.41
CA GLU A 130 24.74 17.21 -6.68
C GLU A 130 25.26 17.70 -5.32
N GLU A 131 25.71 18.96 -5.26
CA GLU A 131 26.09 19.65 -4.02
C GLU A 131 24.93 19.82 -3.02
N GLY A 132 23.72 20.16 -3.51
CA GLY A 132 22.54 20.33 -2.65
C GLY A 132 22.07 19.01 -2.05
N LEU A 133 22.13 17.93 -2.83
CA LEU A 133 21.87 16.58 -2.32
C LEU A 133 22.93 16.17 -1.28
N GLN A 134 24.21 16.40 -1.55
CA GLN A 134 25.30 16.05 -0.65
C GLN A 134 25.16 16.75 0.72
N LYS A 135 24.89 18.06 0.72
CA LYS A 135 24.62 18.83 1.96
C LYS A 135 23.45 18.28 2.75
N GLU A 136 22.37 17.91 2.06
CA GLU A 136 21.18 17.36 2.71
C GLU A 136 21.43 15.98 3.32
N LEU A 137 22.24 15.15 2.66
CA LEU A 137 22.66 13.83 3.16
C LEU A 137 23.58 13.95 4.37
N GLU A 138 24.52 14.88 4.38
CA GLU A 138 25.39 15.16 5.53
C GLU A 138 24.56 15.63 6.73
N ALA A 139 23.64 16.55 6.51
CA ALA A 139 22.75 17.06 7.55
C ALA A 139 21.76 15.98 8.06
N ALA A 140 21.38 15.02 7.22
CA ALA A 140 20.62 13.84 7.63
C ALA A 140 21.45 12.91 8.53
N GLY A 141 22.70 12.62 8.15
CA GLY A 141 23.61 11.78 8.94
C GLY A 141 23.87 12.38 10.32
N GLN A 142 24.21 13.67 10.39
CA GLN A 142 24.42 14.38 11.66
C GLN A 142 23.17 14.35 12.56
N LEU A 143 21.98 14.46 11.98
CA LEU A 143 20.74 14.37 12.73
C LEU A 143 20.56 12.96 13.32
N LEU A 144 20.77 11.91 12.53
CA LEU A 144 20.68 10.51 13.00
C LEU A 144 21.65 10.22 14.15
N ASP A 145 22.89 10.69 14.04
CA ASP A 145 23.91 10.56 15.08
C ASP A 145 23.50 11.30 16.36
N SER A 146 23.02 12.53 16.21
CA SER A 146 22.58 13.35 17.34
C SER A 146 21.37 12.74 18.05
N VAL A 147 20.36 12.29 17.30
CA VAL A 147 19.18 11.60 17.85
C VAL A 147 19.60 10.32 18.59
N THR A 148 20.54 9.57 18.02
CA THR A 148 21.10 8.37 18.67
C THR A 148 21.79 8.71 19.99
N ALA A 149 22.54 9.82 20.05
CA ALA A 149 23.17 10.30 21.28
C ALA A 149 22.15 10.75 22.34
N GLU A 150 21.09 11.46 21.95
CA GLU A 150 20.02 11.90 22.86
C GLU A 150 19.23 10.70 23.43
N LEU A 151 18.97 9.67 22.62
CA LEU A 151 18.36 8.41 23.06
C LEU A 151 19.25 7.66 24.06
N ARG A 152 20.55 7.57 23.80
CA ARG A 152 21.53 6.95 24.73
C ARG A 152 21.62 7.72 26.05
N ALA A 153 21.56 9.05 25.96
CA ALA A 153 21.54 9.93 27.13
C ALA A 153 20.19 9.94 27.87
N LYS A 154 19.17 9.22 27.36
CA LYS A 154 17.80 9.16 27.90
C LYS A 154 17.14 10.55 28.00
N LYS A 155 17.51 11.47 27.12
CA LYS A 155 16.91 12.82 27.04
C LYS A 155 15.64 12.83 26.19
N ILE A 156 15.49 11.85 25.31
CA ILE A 156 14.28 11.57 24.52
C ILE A 156 13.96 10.08 24.58
N SER A 157 12.71 9.73 24.33
CA SER A 157 12.19 8.37 24.45
C SER A 157 12.08 7.70 23.08
N PRO A 158 12.37 6.40 22.95
CA PRO A 158 12.24 5.67 21.68
C PRO A 158 10.76 5.33 21.40
N THR A 159 9.94 6.35 21.14
CA THR A 159 8.54 6.15 20.75
C THR A 159 8.43 5.43 19.41
N SER A 160 7.30 4.74 19.17
CA SER A 160 7.04 4.06 17.90
C SER A 160 7.15 5.00 16.70
N ASP A 161 6.64 6.23 16.85
CA ASP A 161 6.67 7.26 15.83
C ASP A 161 8.11 7.70 15.53
N LEU A 162 8.92 7.91 16.58
CA LEU A 162 10.32 8.32 16.40
C LEU A 162 11.14 7.21 15.73
N GLN A 163 10.93 5.95 16.13
CA GLN A 163 11.58 4.81 15.50
C GLN A 163 11.21 4.70 14.01
N LYS A 164 9.92 4.87 13.69
CA LYS A 164 9.42 4.87 12.31
C LYS A 164 10.04 5.99 11.48
N ASP A 165 9.95 7.23 11.95
CA ASP A 165 10.48 8.39 11.23
C ASP A 165 12.00 8.30 11.03
N ARG A 166 12.72 7.80 12.04
CA ARG A 166 14.17 7.58 11.95
C ARG A 166 14.51 6.51 10.90
N GLY A 167 13.78 5.39 10.89
CA GLY A 167 13.95 4.34 9.89
C GLY A 167 13.65 4.81 8.46
N LEU A 168 12.64 5.67 8.28
CA LEU A 168 12.34 6.28 6.98
C LEU A 168 13.47 7.22 6.53
N LEU A 169 14.05 7.99 7.44
CA LEU A 169 15.21 8.84 7.14
C LEU A 169 16.44 8.00 6.76
N GLU A 170 16.76 6.95 7.52
CA GLU A 170 17.84 6.02 7.23
C GLU A 170 17.67 5.41 5.83
N LYS A 171 16.45 4.95 5.49
CA LYS A 171 16.11 4.41 4.17
C LYS A 171 16.26 5.45 3.06
N ALA A 172 15.73 6.66 3.25
CA ALA A 172 15.85 7.74 2.26
C ALA A 172 17.32 8.09 1.96
N VAL A 173 18.19 8.05 2.97
CA VAL A 173 19.63 8.28 2.82
C VAL A 173 20.30 7.11 2.08
N ALA A 174 19.94 5.87 2.38
CA ALA A 174 20.47 4.67 1.71
C ALA A 174 20.04 4.58 0.23
N ASP A 175 18.80 4.95 -0.09
CA ASP A 175 18.21 4.87 -1.42
C ASP A 175 18.80 5.86 -2.46
N ARG A 176 19.79 6.67 -2.06
CA ARG A 176 20.53 7.57 -2.95
C ARG A 176 21.23 6.84 -4.09
N GLU A 177 21.54 5.56 -3.92
CA GLU A 177 22.28 4.78 -4.91
C GLU A 177 21.47 4.59 -6.20
N LYS A 178 22.14 4.75 -7.34
CA LYS A 178 21.50 4.62 -8.67
C LYS A 178 20.93 3.21 -8.91
N GLY A 179 21.43 2.19 -8.20
CA GLY A 179 21.01 0.78 -8.33
C GLY A 179 19.94 0.31 -7.34
N ALA A 180 19.50 1.13 -6.38
CA ALA A 180 18.50 0.70 -5.40
C ALA A 180 17.16 0.41 -6.10
N LYS A 181 16.67 -0.84 -5.99
CA LYS A 181 15.41 -1.29 -6.58
C LYS A 181 14.20 -0.99 -5.70
N ASP A 182 14.40 -0.82 -4.40
CA ASP A 182 13.34 -0.65 -3.39
C ASP A 182 13.28 0.77 -2.82
N LYS A 183 13.22 1.76 -3.71
CA LYS A 183 13.29 3.18 -3.32
C LYS A 183 12.04 3.67 -2.61
N LEU A 184 12.23 4.32 -1.46
CA LEU A 184 11.20 5.12 -0.80
C LEU A 184 10.76 6.27 -1.71
N LEU A 185 9.44 6.43 -1.90
CA LEU A 185 8.87 7.52 -2.68
C LEU A 185 8.33 8.66 -1.82
N SER A 186 7.79 8.34 -0.65
CA SER A 186 7.15 9.29 0.26
C SER A 186 7.19 8.74 1.69
N PRO A 187 7.44 9.59 2.71
CA PRO A 187 7.30 9.17 4.10
C PRO A 187 5.82 9.12 4.55
N VAL A 188 4.90 9.71 3.77
CA VAL A 188 3.45 9.65 4.05
C VAL A 188 2.89 8.28 3.73
N ASP A 189 3.41 7.66 2.66
CA ASP A 189 3.08 6.30 2.25
C ASP A 189 4.40 5.54 1.97
N PRO A 190 4.97 4.92 3.02
CA PRO A 190 6.25 4.23 2.93
C PRO A 190 6.23 2.93 2.15
N ASP A 191 5.06 2.37 1.82
CA ASP A 191 4.94 1.07 1.14
C ASP A 191 4.79 1.25 -0.37
N ALA A 192 4.32 2.41 -0.83
CA ALA A 192 4.28 2.75 -2.24
C ALA A 192 5.67 2.67 -2.89
N ARG A 193 5.73 2.06 -4.08
CA ARG A 193 6.94 1.94 -4.92
C ARG A 193 6.68 2.39 -6.34
N LEU A 194 7.75 2.55 -7.11
CA LEU A 194 7.65 2.94 -8.50
C LEU A 194 7.43 1.70 -9.38
N GLY A 195 6.25 1.58 -9.96
CA GLY A 195 5.94 0.59 -10.99
C GLY A 195 6.35 1.07 -12.37
N LYS A 196 6.60 0.11 -13.28
CA LYS A 196 6.88 0.36 -14.69
C LYS A 196 6.11 -0.62 -15.56
N LYS A 197 5.39 -0.11 -16.56
CA LYS A 197 4.66 -0.90 -17.56
C LYS A 197 4.90 -0.24 -18.92
N ALA A 198 5.62 -0.96 -19.78
CA ALA A 198 6.14 -0.42 -21.04
C ALA A 198 6.89 0.90 -20.83
N SER A 199 6.43 1.99 -21.44
CA SER A 199 7.00 3.34 -21.34
C SER A 199 6.45 4.16 -20.16
N THR A 200 5.43 3.67 -19.45
CA THR A 200 4.76 4.40 -18.38
C THR A 200 5.27 3.94 -17.02
N THR A 201 5.49 4.90 -16.12
CA THR A 201 5.77 4.63 -14.70
C THR A 201 4.66 5.19 -13.83
N TRP A 202 4.41 4.59 -12.68
CA TRP A 202 3.45 5.09 -11.70
C TRP A 202 3.94 4.86 -10.28
N PRO A 203 3.71 5.79 -9.36
CA PRO A 203 3.89 5.53 -7.94
C PRO A 203 2.67 4.79 -7.38
N GLY A 204 2.90 3.71 -6.63
CA GLY A 204 1.85 3.05 -5.85
C GLY A 204 2.04 1.55 -5.74
N TYR A 205 1.00 0.83 -6.11
CA TYR A 205 0.82 -0.59 -5.83
C TYR A 205 0.39 -1.37 -7.08
N LYS A 206 0.41 -2.69 -6.95
CA LYS A 206 -0.28 -3.65 -7.79
C LYS A 206 -1.28 -4.42 -6.94
N VAL A 207 -2.49 -4.55 -7.44
CA VAL A 207 -3.52 -5.40 -6.85
C VAL A 207 -3.64 -6.63 -7.73
N HIS A 208 -3.24 -7.76 -7.19
CA HIS A 208 -3.38 -9.08 -7.79
C HIS A 208 -4.75 -9.62 -7.43
N ILE A 209 -5.47 -10.14 -8.41
CA ILE A 209 -6.85 -10.58 -8.24
C ILE A 209 -6.97 -11.97 -8.86
N VAL A 210 -7.59 -12.88 -8.11
CA VAL A 210 -8.07 -14.17 -8.62
C VAL A 210 -9.58 -14.09 -8.74
N ILE A 211 -10.11 -14.47 -9.91
CA ILE A 211 -11.56 -14.48 -10.19
C ILE A 211 -12.01 -15.84 -10.69
N GLU A 212 -13.23 -16.23 -10.35
CA GLU A 212 -13.93 -17.34 -11.02
C GLU A 212 -14.30 -16.91 -12.44
N GLU A 213 -13.88 -17.67 -13.46
CA GLU A 213 -14.06 -17.31 -14.87
C GLU A 213 -15.53 -17.13 -15.25
N GLU A 214 -16.42 -18.02 -14.78
CA GLU A 214 -17.83 -18.04 -15.21
C GLU A 214 -18.65 -16.88 -14.66
N THR A 215 -18.42 -16.49 -13.40
CA THR A 215 -19.25 -15.50 -12.70
C THR A 215 -18.54 -14.17 -12.48
N GLY A 216 -17.23 -14.11 -12.67
CA GLY A 216 -16.42 -12.92 -12.42
C GLY A 216 -16.31 -12.57 -10.93
N ILE A 217 -16.68 -13.47 -10.03
CA ILE A 217 -16.58 -13.25 -8.59
C ILE A 217 -15.11 -13.31 -8.21
N ILE A 218 -14.65 -12.28 -7.50
CA ILE A 218 -13.32 -12.23 -6.91
C ILE A 218 -13.25 -13.25 -5.77
N THR A 219 -12.33 -14.20 -5.91
CA THR A 219 -12.09 -15.30 -4.96
C THR A 219 -10.76 -15.15 -4.23
N GLY A 220 -9.95 -14.16 -4.59
CA GLY A 220 -8.72 -13.80 -3.89
C GLY A 220 -8.23 -12.42 -4.32
N VAL A 221 -7.62 -11.69 -3.39
CA VAL A 221 -7.03 -10.37 -3.65
C VAL A 221 -5.80 -10.17 -2.79
N GLU A 222 -4.72 -9.68 -3.40
CA GLU A 222 -3.48 -9.36 -2.70
C GLU A 222 -2.89 -8.06 -3.24
N THR A 223 -2.44 -7.18 -2.35
CA THR A 223 -1.89 -5.87 -2.74
C THR A 223 -0.41 -5.80 -2.42
N THR A 224 0.42 -5.61 -3.46
CA THR A 224 1.87 -5.49 -3.31
C THR A 224 2.37 -4.13 -3.78
N PRO A 225 3.55 -3.68 -3.31
CA PRO A 225 4.20 -2.50 -3.86
C PRO A 225 4.39 -2.61 -5.38
N ALA A 226 4.33 -1.49 -6.11
CA ALA A 226 4.31 -1.55 -7.57
C ALA A 226 5.58 -2.08 -8.26
N ASN A 227 6.70 -2.19 -7.54
CA ASN A 227 7.93 -2.81 -8.01
C ASN A 227 7.96 -4.34 -7.82
N ALA A 228 6.94 -4.93 -7.18
CA ALA A 228 6.79 -6.38 -7.05
C ALA A 228 6.53 -7.03 -8.40
N THR A 229 6.97 -8.27 -8.53
CA THR A 229 6.79 -9.08 -9.74
C THR A 229 5.54 -9.94 -9.63
N ASP A 230 4.72 -9.97 -10.68
CA ASP A 230 3.39 -10.60 -10.62
C ASP A 230 3.50 -12.11 -10.45
N GLY A 231 4.44 -12.74 -11.16
CA GLY A 231 4.71 -14.18 -11.06
C GLY A 231 4.98 -14.69 -9.64
N SER A 232 5.48 -13.87 -8.71
CA SER A 232 5.69 -14.33 -7.33
C SER A 232 4.41 -14.49 -6.52
N GLN A 233 3.28 -13.94 -6.99
CA GLN A 233 1.99 -13.94 -6.28
C GLN A 233 1.09 -15.13 -6.60
N LEU A 234 1.35 -15.88 -7.68
CA LEU A 234 0.51 -17.02 -8.07
C LEU A 234 0.41 -18.08 -6.96
N LYS A 235 1.56 -18.59 -6.49
CA LYS A 235 1.57 -19.65 -5.45
C LYS A 235 0.94 -19.19 -4.12
N PRO A 236 1.31 -18.02 -3.55
CA PRO A 236 0.68 -17.52 -2.33
C PRO A 236 -0.84 -17.37 -2.46
N MET A 237 -1.32 -16.79 -3.57
CA MET A 237 -2.75 -16.53 -3.74
C MET A 237 -3.57 -17.82 -3.92
N LEU A 238 -3.05 -18.81 -4.66
CA LEU A 238 -3.72 -20.11 -4.76
C LEU A 238 -3.78 -20.83 -3.41
N LYS A 239 -2.71 -20.72 -2.62
CA LYS A 239 -2.65 -21.31 -1.29
C LYS A 239 -3.66 -20.63 -0.35
N GLU A 240 -3.71 -19.30 -0.32
CA GLU A 240 -4.66 -18.55 0.48
C GLU A 240 -6.11 -18.86 0.07
N GLN A 241 -6.37 -18.96 -1.24
CA GLN A 241 -7.67 -19.36 -1.77
C GLN A 241 -8.06 -20.79 -1.31
N GLU A 242 -7.13 -21.74 -1.33
CA GLU A 242 -7.38 -23.08 -0.81
C GLU A 242 -7.69 -23.05 0.69
N GLU A 243 -6.91 -22.30 1.47
CA GLU A 243 -7.08 -22.20 2.93
C GLU A 243 -8.40 -21.51 3.32
N ALA A 244 -8.77 -20.43 2.64
CA ALA A 244 -9.96 -19.65 2.94
C ALA A 244 -11.25 -20.27 2.40
N HIS A 245 -11.19 -20.93 1.24
CA HIS A 245 -12.38 -21.33 0.48
C HIS A 245 -12.43 -22.81 0.12
N SER A 246 -11.39 -23.59 0.42
CA SER A 246 -11.26 -24.98 -0.03
C SER A 246 -11.38 -25.13 -1.55
N ILE A 247 -11.02 -24.06 -2.29
CA ILE A 247 -11.03 -24.05 -3.75
C ILE A 247 -9.67 -24.56 -4.25
N LYS A 248 -9.72 -25.55 -5.15
CA LYS A 248 -8.58 -26.01 -5.95
C LYS A 248 -8.95 -25.92 -7.42
N PRO A 249 -8.41 -24.96 -8.18
CA PRO A 249 -8.71 -24.85 -9.60
C PRO A 249 -8.32 -26.11 -10.36
N LYS A 250 -9.15 -26.49 -11.33
CA LYS A 250 -8.77 -27.47 -12.37
C LYS A 250 -8.03 -26.80 -13.50
N GLU A 251 -8.39 -25.55 -13.79
CA GLU A 251 -7.76 -24.72 -14.81
C GLU A 251 -7.44 -23.34 -14.20
N LEU A 252 -6.24 -22.85 -14.48
CA LEU A 252 -5.82 -21.49 -14.14
C LEU A 252 -5.35 -20.77 -15.39
N SER A 253 -5.96 -19.64 -15.70
CA SER A 253 -5.56 -18.75 -16.78
C SER A 253 -4.82 -17.53 -16.24
N GLY A 254 -3.77 -17.11 -16.93
CA GLY A 254 -2.97 -15.94 -16.53
C GLY A 254 -2.18 -15.38 -17.71
N ASP A 255 -1.70 -14.15 -17.54
CA ASP A 255 -0.84 -13.53 -18.55
C ASP A 255 0.63 -14.03 -18.44
N LYS A 256 1.46 -13.58 -19.38
CA LYS A 256 2.88 -13.94 -19.43
C LYS A 256 3.68 -13.55 -18.17
N ALA A 257 3.21 -12.61 -17.36
CA ALA A 257 3.92 -12.23 -16.14
C ALA A 257 3.95 -13.37 -15.11
N TYR A 258 3.05 -14.35 -15.23
CA TYR A 258 2.96 -15.54 -14.40
C TYR A 258 3.70 -16.77 -14.96
N ASP A 259 4.27 -16.68 -16.17
CA ASP A 259 5.05 -17.74 -16.84
C ASP A 259 6.43 -17.93 -16.17
N TRP A 260 6.43 -18.59 -15.03
CA TRP A 260 7.61 -18.89 -14.23
C TRP A 260 7.72 -20.40 -14.06
N GLY A 261 8.94 -20.95 -14.22
CA GLY A 261 9.17 -22.40 -14.09
C GLY A 261 8.62 -22.97 -12.78
N GLU A 262 8.85 -22.29 -11.66
CA GLU A 262 8.32 -22.70 -10.35
C GLU A 262 6.78 -22.65 -10.26
N ASN A 263 6.13 -21.73 -10.99
CA ASN A 263 4.67 -21.66 -11.03
C ASN A 263 4.11 -22.82 -11.85
N LEU A 264 4.65 -23.06 -13.04
CA LEU A 264 4.23 -24.17 -13.90
C LEU A 264 4.44 -25.52 -13.22
N GLU A 265 5.57 -25.71 -12.54
CA GLU A 265 5.84 -26.90 -11.74
C GLU A 265 4.84 -27.05 -10.59
N SER A 266 4.54 -25.97 -9.86
CA SER A 266 3.53 -25.98 -8.80
C SER A 266 2.13 -26.33 -9.32
N LEU A 267 1.72 -25.77 -10.46
CA LEU A 267 0.44 -26.06 -11.08
C LEU A 267 0.36 -27.52 -11.52
N ALA A 268 1.42 -28.03 -12.18
CA ALA A 268 1.50 -29.43 -12.60
C ALA A 268 1.45 -30.41 -11.43
N ASN A 269 2.20 -30.13 -10.34
CA ASN A 269 2.20 -30.95 -9.13
C ASN A 269 0.84 -31.02 -8.45
N ASN A 270 0.03 -29.96 -8.57
CA ASN A 270 -1.33 -29.92 -8.05
C ASN A 270 -2.40 -30.36 -9.08
N GLN A 271 -1.98 -30.90 -10.24
CA GLN A 271 -2.86 -31.36 -11.32
C GLN A 271 -3.76 -30.24 -11.89
N ILE A 272 -3.26 -29.00 -11.89
CA ILE A 272 -3.95 -27.82 -12.42
C ILE A 272 -3.47 -27.58 -13.85
N ILE A 273 -4.40 -27.48 -14.80
CA ILE A 273 -4.11 -27.13 -16.19
C ILE A 273 -3.78 -25.63 -16.25
N ALA A 274 -2.58 -25.31 -16.71
CA ALA A 274 -2.12 -23.93 -16.84
C ALA A 274 -2.40 -23.39 -18.26
N ASN A 275 -3.27 -22.39 -18.35
CA ASN A 275 -3.54 -21.63 -19.57
C ASN A 275 -2.80 -20.27 -19.50
N ILE A 276 -1.46 -20.33 -19.44
CA ILE A 276 -0.60 -19.15 -19.34
C ILE A 276 0.02 -18.86 -20.71
N SER A 277 -0.05 -17.60 -21.15
CA SER A 277 0.51 -17.19 -22.43
C SER A 277 2.05 -17.24 -22.41
N LEU A 278 2.65 -17.98 -23.37
CA LEU A 278 4.10 -18.08 -23.60
C LEU A 278 4.69 -16.80 -24.23
#